data_AF-A0A955UQA3-F1
#
_entry.id   AF-A0A955UQA3-F1
#
_cell.length_a   1.000
_cell.length_b   1.000
_cell.length_c   1.000
_cell.angle_alpha   90.00
_cell.angle_beta   90.00
_cell.angle_gamma   90.00
#
_symmetry.space_group_name_H-M   'P 1'
#
loop_
_entity.id
_entity.type
_entity.pdbx_description
1 polymer ?
#
loop_
_entity_poly.entity_id
_entity_poly.type
_entity_poly.pdbx_seq_one_letter_code
_entity_poly.pdbx_strand_id
1 'polypeptide(L)'
;GSMEQAFDLAVAYAKDRVQFDRPIATFQATKHKAAELLERIELSRVGVLHAAWTSDVDHPDRAEAAAMAKSFVIPAAIQVTGEAIQIHGGVGFTWECDAHLHYRRAKSNDLLLGAAGTWRRHVADTYLATR
;
A
#
# COMPACT_ATOMS: atom_id res chain seq x y z
N GLY A 1 6.17 6.86 -3.57
CA GLY A 1 6.28 6.43 -2.15
C GLY A 1 6.71 4.97 -2.05
N SER A 2 6.85 4.36 -0.85
CA SER A 2 7.33 2.96 -0.73
C SER A 2 6.49 1.92 -1.48
N MET A 3 5.17 2.08 -1.51
CA MET A 3 4.29 1.19 -2.26
C MET A 3 4.54 1.25 -3.77
N GLU A 4 4.61 2.47 -4.30
CA GLU A 4 4.87 2.77 -5.71
C GLU A 4 6.23 2.23 -6.16
N GLN A 5 7.29 2.46 -5.39
CA GLN A 5 8.62 1.92 -5.71
C GLN A 5 8.63 0.38 -5.73
N ALA A 6 7.99 -0.27 -4.75
CA ALA A 6 7.89 -1.73 -4.75
C ALA A 6 7.07 -2.26 -5.93
N PHE A 7 5.99 -1.57 -6.27
CA PHE A 7 5.14 -1.89 -7.42
C PHE A 7 5.87 -1.75 -8.74
N ASP A 8 6.61 -0.65 -8.94
CA ASP A 8 7.38 -0.39 -10.16
C ASP A 8 8.46 -1.46 -10.38
N LEU A 9 9.19 -1.83 -9.31
CA LEU A 9 10.14 -2.95 -9.34
C LEU A 9 9.45 -4.25 -9.76
N ALA A 10 8.30 -4.56 -9.18
CA ALA A 10 7.56 -5.78 -9.48
C ALA A 10 7.03 -5.81 -10.93
N VAL A 11 6.53 -4.68 -11.44
CA VAL A 11 6.06 -4.56 -12.82
C VAL A 11 7.21 -4.68 -13.81
N ALA A 12 8.36 -4.05 -13.53
CA ALA A 12 9.55 -4.19 -14.35
C ALA A 12 10.01 -5.66 -14.41
N TYR A 13 10.17 -6.30 -13.25
CA TYR A 13 10.53 -7.71 -13.18
C TYR A 13 9.52 -8.62 -13.90
N ALA A 14 8.23 -8.35 -13.76
CA ALA A 14 7.19 -9.15 -14.41
C ALA A 14 7.23 -9.08 -15.94
N LYS A 15 7.67 -7.95 -16.51
CA LYS A 15 7.82 -7.78 -17.95
C LYS A 15 9.05 -8.49 -18.50
N ASP A 16 10.11 -8.60 -17.71
CA ASP A 16 11.38 -9.20 -18.14
C ASP A 16 11.44 -10.71 -17.86
N ARG A 17 10.84 -11.16 -16.75
CA ARG A 17 10.89 -12.57 -16.34
C ARG A 17 10.04 -13.44 -17.25
N VAL A 18 10.67 -14.40 -17.92
CA VAL A 18 10.01 -15.40 -18.76
C VAL A 18 9.80 -16.71 -18.00
N GLN A 19 8.58 -17.23 -18.03
CA GLN A 19 8.22 -18.59 -17.57
C GLN A 19 7.13 -19.14 -18.49
N PHE A 20 7.17 -20.45 -18.75
CA PHE A 20 6.26 -21.10 -19.72
C PHE A 20 6.25 -20.36 -21.07
N ASP A 21 7.46 -20.07 -21.57
CA ASP A 21 7.75 -19.47 -22.88
C ASP A 21 7.17 -18.07 -23.13
N ARG A 22 6.80 -17.34 -22.07
CA ARG A 22 6.37 -15.93 -22.19
C ARG A 22 6.66 -15.12 -20.93
N PRO A 23 6.70 -13.78 -21.03
CA PRO A 23 6.81 -12.92 -19.85
C PRO A 23 5.69 -13.16 -18.84
N ILE A 24 6.01 -13.14 -17.54
CA ILE A 24 5.01 -13.40 -16.50
C ILE A 24 3.94 -12.30 -16.40
N ALA A 25 4.22 -11.10 -16.92
CA ALA A 25 3.23 -10.02 -17.07
C ALA A 25 2.09 -10.36 -18.05
N THR A 26 2.22 -11.40 -18.88
CA THR A 26 1.17 -11.80 -19.82
C THR A 26 0.06 -12.62 -19.17
N PHE A 27 0.33 -13.29 -18.04
CA PHE A 27 -0.66 -14.09 -17.33
C PHE A 27 -1.71 -13.19 -16.66
N GLN A 28 -2.99 -13.56 -16.79
CA GLN A 28 -4.11 -12.79 -16.21
C GLN A 28 -4.00 -12.64 -14.69
N ALA A 29 -3.54 -13.69 -13.98
CA ALA A 29 -3.33 -13.62 -12.54
C ALA A 29 -2.37 -12.48 -12.14
N THR A 30 -1.27 -12.29 -12.89
CA THR A 30 -0.33 -11.19 -12.67
C THR A 30 -0.96 -9.84 -12.99
N LYS A 31 -1.71 -9.75 -14.09
CA LYS A 31 -2.36 -8.50 -14.51
C LYS A 31 -3.44 -8.03 -13.53
N HIS A 32 -4.33 -8.94 -13.12
CA HIS A 32 -5.37 -8.64 -12.14
C HIS A 32 -4.76 -8.20 -10.81
N LYS A 33 -3.75 -8.94 -10.33
CA LYS A 33 -3.00 -8.55 -9.14
C LYS A 33 -2.40 -7.15 -9.29
N ALA A 34 -1.73 -6.87 -10.41
CA ALA A 34 -1.16 -5.54 -10.64
C ALA A 34 -2.21 -4.42 -10.64
N ALA A 35 -3.41 -4.67 -11.20
CA ALA A 35 -4.51 -3.72 -11.17
C ALA A 35 -5.03 -3.45 -9.74
N GLU A 36 -5.22 -4.50 -8.93
CA GLU A 36 -5.61 -4.39 -7.52
C GLU A 36 -4.56 -3.63 -6.68
N LEU A 37 -3.28 -3.89 -6.93
CA LEU A 37 -2.21 -3.18 -6.22
C LEU A 37 -2.18 -1.70 -6.59
N LEU A 38 -2.34 -1.37 -7.87
CA LEU A 38 -2.37 0.02 -8.33
C LEU A 38 -3.59 0.77 -7.75
N GLU A 39 -4.76 0.14 -7.73
CA GLU A 39 -5.96 0.69 -7.08
C GLU A 39 -5.70 1.06 -5.62
N ARG A 40 -5.07 0.18 -4.85
CA ARG A 40 -4.69 0.44 -3.45
C ARG A 40 -3.70 1.59 -3.29
N ILE A 41 -2.75 1.71 -4.21
CA ILE A 41 -1.77 2.81 -4.22
C ILE A 41 -2.50 4.13 -4.44
N GLU A 42 -3.37 4.21 -5.44
CA GLU A 42 -4.08 5.44 -5.78
C GLU A 42 -5.11 5.84 -4.72
N LEU A 43 -5.87 4.88 -4.16
CA LEU A 43 -6.74 5.15 -3.02
C LEU A 43 -5.97 5.64 -1.79
N SER A 44 -4.79 5.07 -1.53
CA SER A 44 -3.92 5.54 -0.45
C SER A 44 -3.41 6.96 -0.70
N ARG A 45 -3.03 7.27 -1.94
CA ARG A 45 -2.57 8.59 -2.35
C ARG A 45 -3.66 9.63 -2.14
N VAL A 46 -4.86 9.38 -2.64
CA VAL A 46 -6.01 10.28 -2.50
C VAL A 46 -6.36 10.48 -1.03
N GLY A 47 -6.41 9.42 -0.22
CA GLY A 47 -6.70 9.54 1.22
C GLY A 47 -5.67 10.39 1.97
N VAL A 48 -4.38 10.22 1.68
CA VAL A 48 -3.31 11.03 2.30
C VAL A 48 -3.36 12.48 1.83
N LEU A 49 -3.60 12.73 0.54
CA LEU A 49 -3.72 14.08 0.00
C LEU A 49 -4.93 14.81 0.61
N HIS A 50 -6.05 14.11 0.80
CA HIS A 50 -7.22 14.67 1.46
C HIS A 50 -6.91 15.03 2.92
N ALA A 51 -6.29 14.12 3.68
CA ALA A 51 -5.89 14.40 5.06
C ALA A 51 -4.92 15.59 5.15
N ALA A 52 -3.94 15.68 4.25
CA ALA A 52 -3.03 16.83 4.17
C ALA A 52 -3.78 18.13 3.89
N TRP A 53 -4.65 18.14 2.87
CA TRP A 53 -5.45 19.30 2.51
C TRP A 53 -6.34 19.77 3.68
N THR A 54 -7.04 18.86 4.37
CA THR A 54 -7.86 19.22 5.54
C THR A 54 -7.03 19.85 6.65
N SER A 55 -5.76 19.47 6.78
CA SER A 55 -4.85 20.08 7.75
C SER A 55 -4.39 21.47 7.30
N ASP A 56 -4.10 21.66 6.00
CA ASP A 56 -3.64 22.93 5.45
C ASP A 56 -4.69 24.05 5.58
N VAL A 57 -5.98 23.71 5.45
CA VAL A 57 -7.10 24.66 5.60
C VAL A 57 -7.68 24.71 7.02
N ASP A 58 -7.04 24.06 7.99
CA ASP A 58 -7.51 23.91 9.38
C ASP A 58 -8.97 23.42 9.48
N HIS A 59 -9.36 22.48 8.61
CA HIS A 59 -10.71 21.92 8.58
C HIS A 59 -11.02 21.21 9.91
N PRO A 60 -12.26 21.28 10.42
CA PRO A 60 -12.67 20.55 11.62
C PRO A 60 -12.40 19.03 11.53
N ASP A 61 -12.61 18.44 10.35
CA ASP A 61 -12.50 17.00 10.12
C ASP A 61 -11.06 16.50 9.93
N ARG A 62 -10.04 17.35 10.06
CA ARG A 62 -8.63 16.97 9.80
C ARG A 62 -8.16 15.74 10.59
N ALA A 63 -8.64 15.59 11.83
CA ALA A 63 -8.31 14.46 12.67
C ALA A 63 -8.95 13.16 12.16
N GLU A 64 -10.22 13.24 11.72
CA GLU A 64 -10.94 12.11 11.13
C GLU A 64 -10.33 11.71 9.79
N ALA A 65 -10.03 12.67 8.91
CA ALA A 65 -9.39 12.41 7.62
C ALA A 65 -8.03 11.73 7.79
N ALA A 66 -7.21 12.18 8.76
CA ALA A 66 -5.93 11.55 9.08
C ALA A 66 -6.11 10.12 9.63
N ALA A 67 -7.09 9.88 10.50
CA ALA A 67 -7.40 8.57 11.04
C ALA A 67 -7.86 7.59 9.94
N MET A 68 -8.76 8.03 9.06
CA MET A 68 -9.22 7.26 7.89
C MET A 68 -8.05 6.90 6.99
N ALA A 69 -7.23 7.88 6.61
CA ALA A 69 -6.05 7.64 5.77
C ALA A 69 -5.10 6.63 6.41
N LYS A 70 -4.73 6.81 7.69
CA LYS A 70 -3.84 5.89 8.41
C LYS A 70 -4.42 4.47 8.50
N SER A 71 -5.73 4.34 8.72
CA SER A 71 -6.41 3.05 8.81
C SER A 71 -6.39 2.24 7.50
N PHE A 72 -6.33 2.93 6.36
CA PHE A 72 -6.32 2.33 5.02
C PHE A 72 -4.89 2.13 4.48
N VAL A 73 -4.03 3.13 4.58
CA VAL A 73 -2.69 3.10 3.96
C VAL A 73 -1.80 2.02 4.56
N ILE A 74 -1.92 1.73 5.85
CA ILE A 74 -1.07 0.73 6.51
C ILE A 74 -1.27 -0.69 5.98
N PRO A 75 -2.48 -1.27 6.00
CA PRO A 75 -2.71 -2.59 5.41
C PRO A 75 -2.45 -2.59 3.90
N ALA A 76 -2.79 -1.51 3.20
CA ALA A 76 -2.49 -1.37 1.77
C ALA A 76 -0.98 -1.45 1.50
N ALA A 77 -0.16 -0.77 2.30
CA ALA A 77 1.29 -0.79 2.15
C ALA A 77 1.89 -2.16 2.40
N ILE A 78 1.43 -2.86 3.44
CA ILE A 78 1.86 -4.24 3.73
C ILE A 78 1.50 -5.16 2.56
N GLN A 79 0.28 -5.05 2.04
CA GLN A 79 -0.18 -5.88 0.92
C GLN A 79 0.60 -5.59 -0.37
N VAL A 80 0.72 -4.32 -0.78
CA VAL A 80 1.42 -3.94 -2.02
C VAL A 80 2.88 -4.38 -1.98
N THR A 81 3.57 -4.10 -0.87
CA THR A 81 4.99 -4.45 -0.75
C THR A 81 5.21 -5.96 -0.58
N GLY A 82 4.30 -6.66 0.10
CA GLY A 82 4.36 -8.12 0.21
C GLY A 82 4.10 -8.82 -1.13
N GLU A 83 3.13 -8.34 -1.90
CA GLU A 83 2.83 -8.88 -3.23
C GLU A 83 3.91 -8.54 -4.25
N ALA A 84 4.58 -7.40 -4.11
CA ALA A 84 5.78 -7.10 -4.88
C ALA A 84 6.87 -8.16 -4.67
N ILE A 85 7.10 -8.62 -3.44
CA ILE A 85 8.02 -9.73 -3.16
C ILE A 85 7.53 -11.02 -3.86
N GLN A 86 6.24 -11.33 -3.78
CA GLN A 86 5.68 -12.54 -4.41
C GLN A 86 5.82 -12.54 -5.93
N ILE A 87 5.65 -11.39 -6.59
CA ILE A 87 5.86 -11.26 -8.05
C ILE A 87 7.31 -11.56 -8.43
N HIS A 88 8.27 -11.15 -7.60
CA HIS A 88 9.69 -11.50 -7.80
C HIS A 88 9.99 -12.98 -7.50
N GLY A 89 9.13 -13.67 -6.75
CA GLY A 89 9.38 -15.01 -6.24
C GLY A 89 10.55 -15.03 -5.27
N GLY A 90 11.40 -16.05 -5.35
CA GLY A 90 12.55 -16.21 -4.45
C GLY A 90 13.49 -14.99 -4.44
N VAL A 91 13.72 -14.36 -5.60
CA VAL A 91 14.61 -13.19 -5.74
C VAL A 91 14.10 -12.00 -4.92
N GLY A 92 12.80 -11.88 -4.71
CA GLY A 92 12.21 -10.80 -3.92
C GLY A 92 12.62 -10.80 -2.44
N PHE A 93 13.20 -11.91 -1.96
CA PHE A 93 13.70 -12.06 -0.59
C PHE A 93 15.23 -12.10 -0.50
N THR A 94 15.91 -11.75 -1.59
CA THR A 94 17.39 -11.74 -1.71
C THR A 94 17.92 -10.30 -1.79
N TRP A 95 19.24 -10.14 -1.79
CA TRP A 95 19.90 -8.82 -1.86
C TRP A 95 19.93 -8.25 -3.28
N GLU A 96 19.55 -9.04 -4.26
CA GLU A 96 19.48 -8.72 -5.68
C GLU A 96 18.21 -7.92 -6.03
N CYS A 97 17.27 -7.77 -5.09
CA CYS A 97 16.04 -7.01 -5.27
C CYS A 97 15.68 -6.22 -4.01
N ASP A 98 15.44 -4.92 -4.17
CA ASP A 98 15.10 -4.01 -3.07
C ASP A 98 13.63 -4.10 -2.60
N ALA A 99 12.79 -4.97 -3.19
CA ALA A 99 11.37 -5.09 -2.82
C ALA A 99 11.19 -5.37 -1.31
N HIS A 100 12.05 -6.19 -0.71
CA HIS A 100 12.03 -6.51 0.72
C HIS A 100 12.33 -5.29 1.62
N LEU A 101 13.06 -4.28 1.13
CA LEU A 101 13.30 -3.03 1.87
C LEU A 101 12.00 -2.28 2.11
N HIS A 102 11.14 -2.20 1.09
CA HIS A 102 9.85 -1.52 1.17
C HIS A 102 8.88 -2.25 2.10
N TYR A 103 8.88 -3.58 2.08
CA TYR A 103 8.06 -4.37 3.00
C TYR A 103 8.47 -4.18 4.46
N ARG A 104 9.79 -4.22 4.76
CA ARG A 104 10.29 -3.95 6.11
C ARG A 104 9.88 -2.56 6.59
N ARG A 105 10.00 -1.54 5.74
CA ARG A 105 9.53 -0.18 6.06
C ARG A 105 8.02 -0.11 6.30
N ALA A 106 7.21 -0.78 5.48
CA ALA A 106 5.77 -0.85 5.68
C ALA A 106 5.41 -1.49 7.03
N LYS A 107 6.10 -2.58 7.41
CA LYS A 107 5.95 -3.23 8.71
C LYS A 107 6.42 -2.37 9.89
N SER A 108 7.49 -1.59 9.75
CA SER A 108 7.88 -0.62 10.77
C SER A 108 6.82 0.48 10.94
N ASN A 109 6.26 0.98 9.83
CA ASN A 109 5.25 2.04 9.85
C ASN A 109 3.89 1.58 10.39
N ASP A 110 3.60 0.28 10.35
CA ASP A 110 2.41 -0.36 10.93
C ASP A 110 2.30 -0.13 12.44
N LEU A 111 3.46 -0.11 13.12
CA LEU A 111 3.53 0.10 14.57
C LEU A 111 3.64 1.59 14.94
N LEU A 112 4.17 2.40 14.01
CA LEU A 112 4.37 3.84 14.24
C LEU A 112 3.03 4.58 14.24
N LEU A 113 2.79 5.43 15.25
CA LEU A 113 1.57 6.25 15.37
C LEU A 113 0.27 5.43 15.42
N GLY A 114 0.31 4.20 15.95
CA GLY A 114 -0.87 3.36 16.14
C GLY A 114 -1.22 2.50 14.93
N ALA A 115 -1.62 1.25 15.23
CA ALA A 115 -1.98 0.26 14.24
C ALA A 115 -3.32 0.58 13.55
N ALA A 116 -3.53 0.01 12.35
CA ALA A 116 -4.74 0.24 11.56
C ALA A 116 -6.04 -0.07 12.34
N GLY A 117 -6.05 -1.12 13.17
CA GLY A 117 -7.21 -1.47 13.98
C GLY A 117 -7.61 -0.41 15.01
N THR A 118 -6.63 0.27 15.61
CA THR A 118 -6.86 1.37 16.54
C THR A 118 -7.56 2.53 15.84
N TRP A 119 -7.08 2.90 14.65
CA TRP A 119 -7.66 4.00 13.87
C TRP A 119 -9.04 3.66 13.29
N ARG A 120 -9.27 2.41 12.87
CA ARG A 120 -10.62 1.97 12.48
C ARG A 120 -11.62 2.08 13.62
N ARG A 121 -11.21 1.69 14.84
CA ARG A 121 -12.07 1.84 16.03
C ARG A 121 -12.36 3.32 16.30
N HIS A 122 -11.35 4.17 16.27
CA HIS A 122 -11.53 5.60 16.46
C HIS A 122 -12.52 6.22 15.47
N VAL A 123 -12.38 5.91 14.17
CA VAL A 123 -13.34 6.38 13.14
C VAL A 123 -14.75 5.84 13.39
N ALA A 124 -14.88 4.56 13.77
CA ALA A 124 -16.17 3.98 14.10
C ALA A 124 -16.84 4.65 15.31
N ASP A 125 -16.07 4.93 16.37
CA ASP A 125 -16.57 5.60 17.58
C ASP A 125 -17.02 7.04 17.27
N THR A 126 -16.25 7.79 16.49
CA THR A 126 -16.62 9.14 16.04
C THR A 126 -17.92 9.11 15.23
N TYR A 127 -18.02 8.19 14.27
CA TYR A 127 -19.21 8.06 13.43
C TYR A 127 -20.48 7.71 14.22
N LEU A 128 -20.36 6.84 15.22
CA LEU A 128 -21.47 6.46 16.10
C LEU A 128 -21.89 7.59 17.04
N ALA A 129 -20.96 8.45 17.47
CA ALA A 129 -21.27 9.60 18.32
C ALA A 129 -22.00 10.74 17.58
N THR A 130 -21.88 10.80 16.25
CA THR A 130 -22.58 11.78 15.39
C THR A 130 -23.98 11.34 14.94
N ARG A 131 -24.42 10.13 15.31
CA ARG A 131 -25.77 9.60 15.05
C ARG A 131 -26.63 9.66 16.29
#